data_AF-A0A934YIB3-F1
#
_entry.id   AF-A0A934YIB3-F1
#
_cell.length_a   1.000
_cell.length_b   1.000
_cell.length_c   1.000
_cell.angle_alpha   90.00
_cell.angle_beta   90.00
_cell.angle_gamma   90.00
#
_symmetry.space_group_name_H-M   'P 1'
#
loop_
_entity.id
_entity.type
_entity.pdbx_description
1 polymer ?
#
loop_
_entity_poly.entity_id
_entity_poly.type
_entity_poly.pdbx_seq_one_letter_code
_entity_poly.pdbx_strand_id
1 'polypeptide(L)'
;MPNDLSPHTTLGRRDRPSLRARALAALAALVSLVSLVSLATLVGGASSACSTSAPAGGDAGLTATDAGDAGGACGEKPKPLAFVKSTASYPLDATLRMNHLQAKATHNSYHVQPTSDLVDWAYSHAPLAEQLDKQGVRSFELDLHWDDECQRYEVFHIGLLDDRTTCRVFTDCLLALRGWSSAHPGHHPIFIHLEPKFASSAANDARIAAMEGEILSVFERPWLVTPDDVRGASPTLAAGVAARGWPTLGEARGRFLFYLNDTGGFRDSYTRGKKNLDGRLVFAESSFDDPFAALMILNDPIASAADIKKALAAGYIVRTRADSSPATARANNTAQREAALASGAQLVSTDFPAPVAGLSYSVVIPGGIPSRCSPGAPPGCTPEAIEDPAKLAK
;
A
#
# COMPACT_ATOMS: atom_id res chain seq x y z
N MET A 1 26.78 66.96 12.06
CA MET A 1 27.57 66.18 13.04
C MET A 1 26.77 66.10 14.34
N PRO A 2 26.72 64.96 15.04
CA PRO A 2 26.33 63.61 14.59
C PRO A 2 25.27 63.03 15.59
N ASN A 3 24.62 61.87 15.50
CA ASN A 3 24.93 60.45 15.21
C ASN A 3 23.60 59.79 14.76
N ASP A 4 23.52 58.97 13.71
CA ASP A 4 23.95 57.57 13.58
C ASP A 4 23.37 56.60 14.63
N LEU A 5 22.36 55.82 14.24
CA LEU A 5 22.13 54.45 14.72
C LEU A 5 21.47 53.60 13.62
N SER A 6 22.22 52.56 13.23
CA SER A 6 21.89 51.50 12.26
C SER A 6 20.79 50.53 12.74
N PRO A 7 20.17 49.73 11.84
CA PRO A 7 19.19 48.71 12.22
C PRO A 7 19.86 47.38 12.60
N HIS A 8 19.40 46.77 13.70
CA HIS A 8 19.83 45.43 14.13
C HIS A 8 19.18 44.32 13.29
N THR A 9 20.03 43.54 12.62
CA THR A 9 19.71 42.24 12.01
C THR A 9 19.68 41.15 13.09
N THR A 10 18.55 40.51 13.30
CA THR A 10 18.46 39.30 14.14
C THR A 10 18.73 38.05 13.29
N LEU A 11 19.87 37.41 13.51
CA LEU A 11 20.15 36.06 13.00
C LEU A 11 19.23 35.04 13.67
N GLY A 12 18.46 34.32 12.86
CA GLY A 12 17.65 33.18 13.29
C GLY A 12 18.51 32.04 13.84
N ARG A 13 18.18 31.58 15.04
CA ARG A 13 18.73 30.40 15.69
C ARG A 13 18.29 29.16 14.91
N ARG A 14 19.22 28.45 14.26
CA ARG A 14 18.96 27.10 13.73
C ARG A 14 18.77 26.15 14.90
N ASP A 15 17.57 25.58 15.03
CA ASP A 15 17.28 24.56 16.02
C ASP A 15 18.13 23.31 15.77
N ARG A 16 18.90 22.91 16.78
CA ARG A 16 19.62 21.63 16.77
C ARG A 16 18.63 20.53 17.17
N PRO A 17 18.56 19.41 16.43
CA PRO A 17 17.68 18.30 16.78
C PRO A 17 18.01 17.76 18.18
N SER A 18 16.97 17.36 18.90
CA SER A 18 17.06 16.85 20.27
C SER A 18 17.93 15.59 20.35
N LEU A 19 18.50 15.31 21.53
CA LEU A 19 19.29 14.08 21.77
C LEU A 19 18.51 12.80 21.42
N ARG A 20 17.17 12.79 21.55
CA ARG A 20 16.32 11.66 21.13
C ARG A 20 16.30 11.46 19.61
N ALA A 21 16.23 12.54 18.83
CA ALA A 21 16.29 12.46 17.37
C ALA A 21 17.65 11.95 16.87
N ARG A 22 18.74 12.30 17.57
CA ARG A 22 20.09 11.79 17.27
C ARG A 22 20.25 10.30 17.63
N ALA A 23 19.58 9.84 18.70
CA ALA A 23 19.60 8.43 19.11
C ALA A 23 18.80 7.52 18.16
N LEU A 24 17.64 7.97 17.68
CA LEU A 24 16.84 7.25 16.68
C LEU A 24 17.55 7.15 15.32
N ALA A 25 18.20 8.23 14.86
CA ALA A 25 19.02 8.21 13.66
C ALA A 25 20.26 7.30 13.79
N ALA A 26 20.85 7.21 14.98
CA ALA A 26 21.97 6.30 15.26
C ALA A 26 21.53 4.82 15.30
N LEU A 27 20.34 4.51 15.80
CA LEU A 27 19.80 3.14 15.77
C LEU A 27 19.50 2.67 14.34
N ALA A 28 18.91 3.53 13.50
CA ALA A 28 18.67 3.24 12.09
C ALA A 28 19.99 3.02 11.30
N ALA A 29 21.06 3.74 11.64
CA ALA A 29 22.37 3.55 11.02
C ALA A 29 23.08 2.27 11.49
N LEU A 30 22.85 1.81 12.72
CA LEU A 30 23.44 0.57 13.24
C LEU A 30 22.81 -0.71 12.63
N VAL A 31 21.52 -0.69 12.30
CA VAL A 31 20.84 -1.83 11.67
C VAL A 31 21.36 -2.07 10.24
N SER A 32 21.78 -1.02 9.52
CA SER A 32 22.42 -1.15 8.20
C SER A 32 23.84 -1.74 8.22
N LEU A 33 24.53 -1.76 9.37
CA LEU A 33 25.89 -2.32 9.46
C LEU A 33 25.93 -3.82 9.75
N VAL A 34 24.84 -4.44 10.20
CA VAL A 34 24.81 -5.87 10.56
C VAL A 34 24.64 -6.79 9.33
N SER A 35 24.37 -6.23 8.15
CA SER A 35 24.22 -7.00 6.89
C SER A 35 25.55 -7.33 6.17
N LEU A 36 26.71 -7.10 6.82
CA LEU A 36 28.04 -7.30 6.23
C LEU A 36 28.91 -8.21 7.12
N VAL A 37 28.46 -9.45 7.37
CA VAL A 37 29.38 -10.53 7.74
C VAL A 37 29.00 -11.78 6.97
N SER A 38 29.69 -11.98 5.84
CA SER A 38 29.76 -13.27 5.16
C SER A 38 30.55 -14.24 6.05
N LEU A 39 29.96 -15.39 6.40
CA LEU A 39 30.72 -16.49 7.00
C LEU A 39 30.57 -17.74 6.13
N ALA A 40 31.65 -18.05 5.41
CA ALA A 40 31.81 -19.30 4.69
C ALA A 40 32.24 -20.43 5.64
N THR A 41 31.42 -21.48 5.65
CA THR A 41 31.71 -22.93 5.82
C THR A 41 32.66 -23.42 6.92
N LEU A 42 32.15 -24.35 7.73
CA LEU A 42 32.81 -25.64 7.92
C LEU A 42 31.78 -26.77 8.14
N VAL A 43 31.95 -27.81 7.33
CA VAL A 43 31.20 -29.08 7.31
C VAL A 43 31.57 -29.93 8.51
N GLY A 44 30.58 -30.59 9.12
CA GLY A 44 30.78 -31.64 10.11
C GLY A 44 29.45 -32.32 10.43
N GLY A 45 29.18 -33.46 9.80
CA GLY A 45 27.93 -34.19 9.98
C GLY A 45 27.85 -34.94 11.32
N ALA A 46 26.62 -35.14 11.78
CA ALA A 46 26.21 -36.33 12.51
C ALA A 46 24.67 -36.40 12.53
N SER A 47 24.15 -37.40 11.84
CA SER A 47 22.78 -37.87 11.89
C SER A 47 22.43 -38.42 13.28
N SER A 48 21.25 -38.09 13.79
CA SER A 48 20.53 -38.94 14.74
C SER A 48 19.03 -38.74 14.59
N ALA A 49 18.41 -39.80 14.08
CA ALA A 49 16.98 -40.02 14.16
C ALA A 49 16.60 -40.29 15.62
N CYS A 50 15.48 -39.73 16.06
CA CYS A 50 14.75 -40.33 17.17
C CYS A 50 13.25 -40.12 16.93
N SER A 51 12.61 -41.23 16.59
CA SER A 51 11.17 -41.38 16.43
C SER A 51 10.50 -41.40 17.81
N THR A 52 9.38 -40.70 17.98
CA THR A 52 8.35 -41.11 18.94
C THR A 52 6.96 -40.83 18.37
N SER A 53 6.19 -41.91 18.34
CA SER A 53 4.79 -42.01 17.94
C SER A 53 3.84 -41.62 19.09
N ALA A 54 2.73 -40.97 18.78
CA ALA A 54 1.51 -41.01 19.59
C ALA A 54 0.26 -40.83 18.69
N PRO A 55 -0.93 -41.34 19.10
CA PRO A 55 -1.92 -41.92 18.20
C PRO A 55 -3.08 -40.99 17.79
N ALA A 56 -3.90 -41.53 16.89
CA ALA A 56 -4.96 -40.92 16.10
C ALA A 56 -6.34 -40.75 16.80
N GLY A 57 -7.13 -39.84 16.21
CA GLY A 57 -8.58 -39.66 16.35
C GLY A 57 -8.93 -38.20 15.97
N GLY A 58 -9.15 -37.84 14.69
CA GLY A 58 -10.41 -37.97 13.92
C GLY A 58 -11.26 -36.69 14.04
N ASP A 59 -11.93 -36.11 13.03
CA ASP A 59 -11.84 -36.12 11.56
C ASP A 59 -12.74 -34.94 11.08
N ALA A 60 -12.38 -34.28 9.97
CA ALA A 60 -13.17 -33.39 9.08
C ALA A 60 -12.31 -32.19 8.62
N GLY A 61 -11.85 -32.02 7.39
CA GLY A 61 -12.13 -32.72 6.13
C GLY A 61 -11.82 -31.72 5.01
N LEU A 62 -10.56 -31.62 4.61
CA LEU A 62 -10.14 -31.06 3.33
C LEU A 62 -9.16 -32.06 2.73
N THR A 63 -9.67 -32.87 1.81
CA THR A 63 -8.89 -33.84 1.05
C THR A 63 -7.96 -33.10 0.09
N ALA A 64 -6.67 -33.08 0.42
CA ALA A 64 -5.61 -32.81 -0.53
C ALA A 64 -5.54 -33.98 -1.51
N THR A 65 -5.85 -33.73 -2.78
CA THR A 65 -5.58 -34.67 -3.87
C THR A 65 -4.33 -34.22 -4.62
N ASP A 66 -3.36 -35.13 -4.61
CA ASP A 66 -2.28 -35.36 -5.57
C ASP A 66 -1.25 -34.24 -5.80
N ALA A 67 -0.22 -34.29 -4.95
CA ALA A 67 1.10 -33.74 -5.24
C ALA A 67 1.75 -34.53 -6.40
N GLY A 68 1.59 -34.00 -7.61
CA GLY A 68 2.50 -34.25 -8.72
C GLY A 68 3.75 -33.41 -8.52
N ASP A 69 4.88 -34.08 -8.30
CA ASP A 69 6.22 -33.51 -8.16
C ASP A 69 6.66 -32.79 -9.45
N ALA A 70 6.67 -31.46 -9.39
CA ALA A 70 7.45 -30.55 -10.24
C ALA A 70 7.46 -29.13 -9.64
N GLY A 71 7.91 -28.98 -8.39
CA GLY A 71 8.10 -27.67 -7.78
C GLY A 71 9.29 -27.70 -6.84
N GLY A 72 10.36 -26.97 -7.17
CA GLY A 72 11.48 -26.77 -6.24
C GLY A 72 11.01 -26.13 -4.91
N ALA A 73 11.93 -25.97 -3.95
CA ALA A 73 11.65 -25.45 -2.60
C ALA A 73 10.84 -24.13 -2.54
N CYS A 74 10.79 -23.39 -3.65
CA CYS A 74 10.11 -22.11 -3.80
C CYS A 74 8.64 -22.19 -4.29
N GLY A 75 8.14 -23.36 -4.70
CA GLY A 75 6.79 -23.52 -5.25
C GLY A 75 6.59 -22.90 -6.65
N GLU A 76 5.47 -23.21 -7.30
CA GLU A 76 5.12 -22.66 -8.62
C GLU A 76 4.37 -21.32 -8.46
N LYS A 77 4.57 -20.38 -9.41
CA LYS A 77 3.75 -19.17 -9.49
C LYS A 77 2.29 -19.53 -9.82
N PRO A 78 1.30 -18.79 -9.30
CA PRO A 78 -0.08 -19.04 -9.64
C PRO A 78 -0.36 -18.78 -11.13
N LYS A 79 -1.46 -19.35 -11.61
CA LYS A 79 -1.98 -19.06 -12.95
C LYS A 79 -2.87 -17.81 -12.92
N PRO A 80 -2.74 -16.90 -13.90
CA PRO A 80 -3.57 -15.72 -13.97
C PRO A 80 -5.02 -16.12 -14.21
N LEU A 81 -5.94 -15.34 -13.65
CA LEU A 81 -7.37 -15.51 -13.85
C LEU A 81 -7.85 -14.50 -14.89
N ALA A 82 -8.75 -14.90 -15.78
CA ALA A 82 -9.38 -13.99 -16.73
C ALA A 82 -10.28 -12.97 -16.02
N PHE A 83 -10.23 -11.72 -16.47
CA PHE A 83 -11.06 -10.65 -15.89
C PHE A 83 -12.50 -10.78 -16.33
N VAL A 84 -13.41 -10.87 -15.35
CA VAL A 84 -14.86 -10.85 -15.60
C VAL A 84 -15.40 -9.50 -15.19
N LYS A 85 -15.73 -8.67 -16.19
CA LYS A 85 -16.34 -7.36 -15.94
C LYS A 85 -17.68 -7.54 -15.21
N SER A 86 -17.91 -6.72 -14.19
CA SER A 86 -19.19 -6.72 -13.48
C SER A 86 -20.36 -6.37 -14.40
N THR A 87 -21.49 -7.02 -14.14
CA THR A 87 -22.78 -6.67 -14.71
C THR A 87 -23.57 -5.70 -13.81
N ALA A 88 -23.07 -5.43 -12.60
CA ALA A 88 -23.68 -4.47 -11.70
C ALA A 88 -23.56 -3.06 -12.28
N SER A 89 -24.66 -2.30 -12.24
CA SER A 89 -24.71 -0.91 -12.67
C SER A 89 -24.96 -0.01 -11.47
N TYR A 90 -24.15 1.04 -11.37
CA TYR A 90 -24.25 2.05 -10.34
C TYR A 90 -24.64 3.40 -10.93
N PRO A 91 -25.34 4.26 -10.16
CA PRO A 91 -25.55 5.64 -10.55
C PRO A 91 -24.22 6.32 -10.88
N LEU A 92 -24.21 7.15 -11.92
CA LEU A 92 -23.05 7.98 -12.28
C LEU A 92 -21.78 7.21 -12.68
N ASP A 93 -21.88 5.93 -13.05
CA ASP A 93 -20.73 5.12 -13.48
C ASP A 93 -19.95 5.70 -14.66
N ALA A 94 -20.61 6.48 -15.52
CA ALA A 94 -19.99 7.14 -16.66
C ALA A 94 -19.40 8.53 -16.34
N THR A 95 -19.58 9.04 -15.11
CA THR A 95 -19.20 10.42 -14.74
C THR A 95 -18.32 10.50 -13.51
N LEU A 96 -18.57 9.69 -12.48
CA LEU A 96 -17.68 9.59 -11.33
C LEU A 96 -16.37 8.92 -11.76
N ARG A 97 -15.25 9.43 -11.25
CA ARG A 97 -13.89 8.98 -11.58
C ARG A 97 -13.21 8.44 -10.34
N MET A 98 -12.14 7.68 -10.53
CA MET A 98 -11.38 7.06 -9.43
C MET A 98 -10.91 8.07 -8.37
N ASN A 99 -10.65 9.32 -8.74
CA ASN A 99 -10.22 10.38 -7.81
C ASN A 99 -11.39 11.15 -7.14
N HIS A 100 -12.64 10.79 -7.41
CA HIS A 100 -13.84 11.36 -6.76
C HIS A 100 -14.31 10.57 -5.52
N LEU A 101 -13.65 9.47 -5.17
CA LEU A 101 -13.95 8.69 -3.96
C LEU A 101 -12.98 9.04 -2.83
N GLN A 102 -13.41 8.84 -1.59
CA GLN A 102 -12.55 8.75 -0.42
C GLN A 102 -12.82 7.40 0.27
N ALA A 103 -11.76 6.61 0.39
CA ALA A 103 -11.77 5.26 0.92
C ALA A 103 -10.87 5.12 2.13
N LYS A 104 -11.21 4.15 2.99
CA LYS A 104 -10.34 3.70 4.06
C LYS A 104 -9.22 2.83 3.49
N ALA A 105 -8.02 3.08 4.00
CA ALA A 105 -6.81 2.34 3.68
C ALA A 105 -6.17 1.85 4.98
N THR A 106 -5.28 0.87 4.89
CA THR A 106 -4.54 0.32 6.02
C THR A 106 -3.04 0.45 5.79
N HIS A 107 -2.33 0.94 6.80
CA HIS A 107 -0.86 0.99 6.81
C HIS A 107 -0.31 -0.36 7.30
N ASN A 108 0.74 -0.86 6.63
CA ASN A 108 1.28 -2.22 6.81
C ASN A 108 0.17 -3.29 6.86
N SER A 109 -0.66 -3.39 5.82
CA SER A 109 -1.94 -4.11 5.88
C SER A 109 -1.84 -5.60 6.22
N TYR A 110 -0.66 -6.17 6.04
CA TYR A 110 -0.37 -7.57 6.31
C TYR A 110 0.04 -7.82 7.78
N HIS A 111 0.36 -6.78 8.54
CA HIS A 111 1.08 -6.82 9.82
C HIS A 111 0.33 -7.58 10.91
N VAL A 112 1.07 -8.44 11.61
CA VAL A 112 0.64 -9.14 12.83
C VAL A 112 1.61 -8.79 13.93
N GLN A 113 1.10 -8.42 15.10
CA GLN A 113 1.92 -8.01 16.24
C GLN A 113 3.02 -9.05 16.52
N PRO A 114 4.30 -8.63 16.56
CA PRO A 114 5.41 -9.50 16.91
C PRO A 114 5.35 -9.85 18.39
N THR A 115 6.13 -10.85 18.81
CA THR A 115 6.26 -11.18 20.25
C THR A 115 7.06 -10.14 21.02
N SER A 116 7.66 -9.17 20.34
CA SER A 116 8.38 -8.06 20.97
C SER A 116 7.40 -7.03 21.53
N ASP A 117 7.70 -6.49 22.73
CA ASP A 117 6.83 -5.53 23.43
C ASP A 117 7.02 -4.08 22.93
N LEU A 118 7.35 -3.91 21.66
CA LEU A 118 7.56 -2.59 21.08
C LEU A 118 6.22 -1.91 20.82
N VAL A 119 6.01 -0.79 21.53
CA VAL A 119 4.77 0.00 21.52
C VAL A 119 4.30 0.37 20.11
N ASP A 120 5.24 0.62 19.20
CA ASP A 120 4.96 1.05 17.83
C ASP A 120 4.48 -0.08 16.91
N TRP A 121 4.69 -1.34 17.28
CA TRP A 121 4.27 -2.53 16.52
C TRP A 121 3.21 -3.34 17.26
N ALA A 122 2.67 -2.79 18.34
CA ALA A 122 1.69 -3.45 19.19
C ALA A 122 0.26 -3.32 18.64
N TYR A 123 0.03 -3.83 17.43
CA TYR A 123 -1.27 -3.96 16.76
C TYR A 123 -1.26 -5.12 15.75
N SER A 124 -2.42 -5.62 15.35
CA SER A 124 -2.53 -6.62 14.27
C SER A 124 -3.68 -6.24 13.35
N HIS A 125 -3.50 -6.49 12.06
CA HIS A 125 -4.59 -6.42 11.11
C HIS A 125 -5.27 -7.79 10.96
N ALA A 126 -6.54 -7.76 10.56
CA ALA A 126 -7.22 -8.96 10.07
C ALA A 126 -6.57 -9.41 8.73
N PRO A 127 -6.76 -10.67 8.26
CA PRO A 127 -6.35 -11.07 6.91
C PRO A 127 -6.93 -10.13 5.84
N LEU A 128 -6.20 -9.93 4.73
CA LEU A 128 -6.54 -8.92 3.70
C LEU A 128 -7.98 -9.04 3.17
N ALA A 129 -8.47 -10.26 2.94
CA ALA A 129 -9.84 -10.50 2.48
C ALA A 129 -10.89 -10.12 3.54
N GLU A 130 -10.59 -10.28 4.83
CA GLU A 130 -11.48 -9.86 5.92
C GLU A 130 -11.50 -8.33 6.06
N GLN A 131 -10.37 -7.66 5.83
CA GLN A 131 -10.35 -6.19 5.79
C GLN A 131 -11.24 -5.62 4.68
N LEU A 132 -11.23 -6.24 3.50
CA LEU A 132 -12.16 -5.91 2.40
C LEU A 132 -13.62 -6.11 2.83
N ASP A 133 -13.91 -7.28 3.37
CA ASP A 133 -15.28 -7.77 3.57
C ASP A 133 -15.96 -7.17 4.81
N LYS A 134 -15.24 -7.13 5.93
CA LYS A 134 -15.80 -6.77 7.24
C LYS A 134 -15.42 -5.37 7.70
N GLN A 135 -14.31 -4.83 7.20
CA GLN A 135 -13.79 -3.55 7.65
C GLN A 135 -13.97 -2.45 6.60
N GLY A 136 -14.40 -2.77 5.38
CA GLY A 136 -14.62 -1.78 4.31
C GLY A 136 -13.34 -1.10 3.84
N VAL A 137 -12.18 -1.75 4.00
CA VAL A 137 -10.90 -1.26 3.47
C VAL A 137 -10.88 -1.46 1.97
N ARG A 138 -10.35 -0.49 1.21
CA ARG A 138 -10.21 -0.59 -0.26
C ARG A 138 -8.81 -0.20 -0.75
N SER A 139 -7.88 -0.01 0.16
CA SER A 139 -6.48 0.27 -0.16
C SER A 139 -5.55 -0.37 0.84
N PHE A 140 -4.53 -1.07 0.34
CA PHE A 140 -3.65 -1.96 1.11
C PHE A 140 -2.19 -1.62 0.88
N GLU A 141 -1.39 -1.71 1.93
CA GLU A 141 0.06 -1.50 1.94
C GLU A 141 0.78 -2.81 2.20
N LEU A 142 1.68 -3.17 1.26
CA LEU A 142 2.49 -4.38 1.26
C LEU A 142 3.97 -4.02 1.16
N ASP A 143 4.73 -4.41 2.18
CA ASP A 143 6.15 -4.15 2.26
C ASP A 143 6.90 -5.29 1.61
N LEU A 144 7.57 -5.01 0.50
CA LEU A 144 8.18 -6.02 -0.34
C LEU A 144 9.64 -6.23 0.04
N HIS A 145 9.95 -7.44 0.51
CA HIS A 145 11.32 -7.92 0.74
C HIS A 145 11.72 -8.87 -0.37
N TRP A 146 12.97 -8.77 -0.81
CA TRP A 146 13.50 -9.59 -1.89
C TRP A 146 14.07 -10.90 -1.33
N ASP A 147 13.57 -12.02 -1.85
CA ASP A 147 14.10 -13.35 -1.59
C ASP A 147 15.05 -13.74 -2.73
N ASP A 148 16.35 -13.76 -2.44
CA ASP A 148 17.39 -14.10 -3.42
C ASP A 148 17.38 -15.59 -3.81
N GLU A 149 16.91 -16.49 -2.96
CA GLU A 149 16.85 -17.93 -3.27
C GLU A 149 15.74 -18.20 -4.29
N CYS A 150 14.56 -17.66 -4.04
CA CYS A 150 13.40 -17.89 -4.88
C CYS A 150 13.18 -16.83 -5.96
N GLN A 151 13.99 -15.76 -5.98
CA GLN A 151 13.89 -14.63 -6.91
C GLN A 151 12.47 -14.06 -6.96
N ARG A 152 11.87 -13.89 -5.78
CA ARG A 152 10.47 -13.47 -5.58
C ARG A 152 10.34 -12.48 -4.43
N TYR A 153 9.12 -12.00 -4.22
CA TYR A 153 8.83 -11.10 -3.10
C TYR A 153 8.16 -11.80 -1.92
N GLU A 154 8.68 -11.50 -0.74
CA GLU A 154 8.02 -11.73 0.53
C GLU A 154 7.41 -10.44 1.08
N VAL A 155 6.43 -10.57 1.97
CA VAL A 155 5.68 -9.47 2.56
C VAL A 155 5.75 -9.52 4.08
N PHE A 156 6.46 -8.55 4.66
CA PHE A 156 6.59 -8.36 6.12
C PHE A 156 7.22 -7.00 6.44
N HIS A 157 7.22 -6.56 7.70
CA HIS A 157 7.62 -5.19 8.05
C HIS A 157 9.15 -5.03 8.12
N ILE A 158 9.80 -5.75 9.03
CA ILE A 158 11.26 -5.76 9.15
C ILE A 158 11.75 -7.15 9.58
N GLY A 159 12.83 -7.61 8.95
CA GLY A 159 13.40 -8.92 9.24
C GLY A 159 13.80 -9.06 10.71
N LEU A 160 13.68 -10.27 11.24
CA LEU A 160 14.04 -10.69 12.61
C LEU A 160 13.24 -10.05 13.77
N LEU A 161 12.77 -8.82 13.64
CA LEU A 161 12.17 -8.07 14.75
C LEU A 161 10.65 -7.94 14.66
N ASP A 162 10.13 -7.84 13.43
CA ASP A 162 8.71 -7.69 13.16
C ASP A 162 8.39 -8.22 11.75
N ASP A 163 8.49 -9.55 11.64
CA ASP A 163 8.31 -10.25 10.37
C ASP A 163 6.95 -10.97 10.27
N ARG A 164 6.14 -10.94 11.34
CA ARG A 164 4.87 -11.65 11.37
C ARG A 164 3.87 -10.99 10.43
N THR A 165 3.23 -11.83 9.63
CA THR A 165 2.40 -11.40 8.50
C THR A 165 1.20 -12.34 8.33
N THR A 166 0.08 -11.82 7.84
CA THR A 166 -1.10 -12.59 7.44
C THR A 166 -0.92 -13.30 6.10
N CYS A 167 0.06 -12.88 5.29
CA CYS A 167 0.41 -13.50 4.01
C CYS A 167 1.90 -13.26 3.73
N ARG A 168 2.70 -14.32 3.60
CA ARG A 168 4.17 -14.20 3.48
C ARG A 168 4.61 -14.01 2.04
N VAL A 169 4.08 -14.79 1.10
CA VAL A 169 4.48 -14.68 -0.32
C VAL A 169 3.62 -13.61 -0.98
N PHE A 170 4.22 -12.71 -1.76
CA PHE A 170 3.52 -11.60 -2.38
C PHE A 170 2.33 -12.07 -3.23
N THR A 171 2.51 -13.13 -4.03
CA THR A 171 1.43 -13.72 -4.81
C THR A 171 0.26 -14.22 -3.95
N ASP A 172 0.51 -14.73 -2.74
CA ASP A 172 -0.57 -15.21 -1.85
C ASP A 172 -1.38 -14.05 -1.30
N CYS A 173 -0.73 -12.93 -0.96
CA CYS A 173 -1.41 -11.69 -0.61
C CYS A 173 -2.34 -11.22 -1.74
N LEU A 174 -1.83 -11.23 -2.98
CA LEU A 174 -2.62 -10.85 -4.16
C LEU A 174 -3.77 -11.83 -4.45
N LEU A 175 -3.56 -13.13 -4.24
CA LEU A 175 -4.59 -14.16 -4.40
C LEU A 175 -5.75 -13.97 -3.41
N ALA A 176 -5.46 -13.61 -2.16
CA ALA A 176 -6.50 -13.31 -1.16
C ALA A 176 -7.39 -12.15 -1.61
N LEU A 177 -6.78 -11.07 -2.12
CA LEU A 177 -7.50 -9.90 -2.63
C LEU A 177 -8.27 -10.22 -3.92
N ARG A 178 -7.66 -10.94 -4.87
CA ARG A 178 -8.29 -11.40 -6.12
C ARG A 178 -9.49 -12.30 -5.84
N GLY A 179 -9.37 -13.20 -4.87
CA GLY A 179 -10.44 -14.11 -4.46
C GLY A 179 -11.68 -13.35 -4.01
N TRP A 180 -11.53 -12.37 -3.12
CA TRP A 180 -12.64 -11.50 -2.71
C TRP A 180 -13.18 -10.68 -3.88
N SER A 181 -12.31 -10.06 -4.68
CA SER A 181 -12.70 -9.25 -5.84
C SER A 181 -13.53 -10.02 -6.87
N SER A 182 -13.15 -11.27 -7.15
CA SER A 182 -13.86 -12.16 -8.09
C SER A 182 -15.27 -12.49 -7.62
N ALA A 183 -15.47 -12.59 -6.30
CA ALA A 183 -16.78 -12.79 -5.69
C ALA A 183 -17.62 -11.50 -5.65
N HIS A 184 -16.99 -10.32 -5.79
CA HIS A 184 -17.63 -9.02 -5.65
C HIS A 184 -17.30 -8.05 -6.80
N PRO A 185 -17.48 -8.43 -8.09
CA PRO A 185 -16.90 -7.71 -9.22
C PRO A 185 -17.39 -6.26 -9.36
N GLY A 186 -18.49 -5.87 -8.70
CA GLY A 186 -19.03 -4.51 -8.68
C GLY A 186 -18.28 -3.50 -7.80
N HIS A 187 -17.30 -3.92 -7.01
CA HIS A 187 -16.55 -3.04 -6.13
C HIS A 187 -15.84 -1.93 -6.92
N HIS A 188 -15.72 -0.73 -6.33
CA HIS A 188 -14.88 0.32 -6.88
C HIS A 188 -13.40 -0.12 -6.84
N PRO A 189 -12.48 0.53 -7.58
CA PRO A 189 -11.10 0.06 -7.68
C PRO A 189 -10.43 -0.17 -6.33
N ILE A 190 -9.67 -1.26 -6.22
CA ILE A 190 -8.82 -1.54 -5.06
C ILE A 190 -7.41 -1.00 -5.34
N PHE A 191 -6.84 -0.31 -4.37
CA PHE A 191 -5.52 0.32 -4.48
C PHE A 191 -4.48 -0.49 -3.70
N ILE A 192 -3.38 -0.87 -4.34
CA ILE A 192 -2.30 -1.65 -3.71
C ILE A 192 -1.03 -0.82 -3.72
N HIS A 193 -0.64 -0.39 -2.53
CA HIS A 193 0.57 0.31 -2.20
C HIS A 193 1.69 -0.70 -1.98
N LEU A 194 2.79 -0.58 -2.73
CA LEU A 194 3.93 -1.48 -2.66
C LEU A 194 5.14 -0.71 -2.12
N GLU A 195 5.69 -1.10 -0.97
CA GLU A 195 6.88 -0.46 -0.39
C GLU A 195 8.10 -1.40 -0.47
N PRO A 196 9.03 -1.19 -1.42
CA PRO A 196 10.29 -1.92 -1.46
C PRO A 196 11.14 -1.71 -0.18
N LYS A 197 11.42 -2.78 0.55
CA LYS A 197 12.27 -2.77 1.76
C LYS A 197 13.68 -3.30 1.50
N PHE A 198 14.25 -2.94 0.35
CA PHE A 198 15.60 -3.31 -0.05
C PHE A 198 16.32 -2.14 -0.70
N ALA A 199 17.65 -2.14 -0.57
CA ALA A 199 18.46 -1.11 -1.21
C ALA A 199 18.42 -1.25 -2.74
N SER A 200 18.42 -0.10 -3.41
CA SER A 200 18.63 -0.01 -4.86
C SER A 200 19.97 -0.64 -5.23
N SER A 201 19.99 -1.39 -6.32
CA SER A 201 21.21 -2.06 -6.81
C SER A 201 21.17 -2.29 -8.32
N ALA A 202 22.23 -2.90 -8.87
CA ALA A 202 22.24 -3.34 -10.27
C ALA A 202 21.17 -4.41 -10.57
N ALA A 203 20.59 -5.05 -9.55
CA ALA A 203 19.52 -6.04 -9.70
C ALA A 203 18.12 -5.41 -9.88
N ASN A 204 18.01 -4.07 -9.87
CA ASN A 204 16.71 -3.38 -9.96
C ASN A 204 15.90 -3.83 -11.18
N ASP A 205 16.50 -3.97 -12.36
CA ASP A 205 15.75 -4.37 -13.56
C ASP A 205 15.14 -5.78 -13.43
N ALA A 206 15.89 -6.72 -12.86
CA ALA A 206 15.40 -8.07 -12.58
C ALA A 206 14.28 -8.06 -11.53
N ARG A 207 14.45 -7.29 -10.45
CA ARG A 207 13.45 -7.10 -9.39
C ARG A 207 12.16 -6.48 -9.92
N ILE A 208 12.27 -5.43 -10.75
CA ILE A 208 11.12 -4.81 -11.42
C ILE A 208 10.39 -5.82 -12.30
N ALA A 209 11.12 -6.58 -13.12
CA ALA A 209 10.52 -7.62 -13.96
C ALA A 209 9.85 -8.73 -13.13
N ALA A 210 10.46 -9.13 -12.00
CA ALA A 210 9.87 -10.09 -11.07
C ALA A 210 8.57 -9.55 -10.45
N MET A 211 8.54 -8.29 -10.03
CA MET A 211 7.37 -7.65 -9.41
C MET A 211 6.19 -7.60 -10.38
N GLU A 212 6.42 -7.06 -11.59
CA GLU A 212 5.38 -7.01 -12.63
C GLU A 212 4.98 -8.42 -13.08
N GLY A 213 5.92 -9.36 -13.14
CA GLY A 213 5.66 -10.76 -13.47
C GLY A 213 4.82 -11.48 -12.41
N GLU A 214 5.02 -11.20 -11.12
CA GLU A 214 4.19 -11.75 -10.05
C GLU A 214 2.77 -11.16 -10.07
N ILE A 215 2.63 -9.85 -10.31
CA ILE A 215 1.32 -9.22 -10.53
C ILE A 215 0.61 -9.91 -11.69
N LEU A 216 1.30 -10.09 -12.83
CA LEU A 216 0.73 -10.75 -14.02
C LEU A 216 0.50 -12.25 -13.86
N SER A 217 1.14 -12.91 -12.90
CA SER A 217 0.84 -14.31 -12.56
C SER A 217 -0.49 -14.46 -11.83
N VAL A 218 -0.96 -13.40 -11.17
CA VAL A 218 -2.25 -13.38 -10.47
C VAL A 218 -3.33 -12.74 -11.32
N PHE A 219 -3.00 -11.68 -12.05
CA PHE A 219 -3.95 -10.84 -12.77
C PHE A 219 -3.63 -10.77 -14.25
N GLU A 220 -4.56 -11.18 -15.11
CA GLU A 220 -4.47 -10.77 -16.52
C GLU A 220 -4.55 -9.24 -16.65
N ARG A 221 -4.01 -8.69 -17.74
CA ARG A 221 -3.95 -7.23 -17.95
C ARG A 221 -5.27 -6.48 -17.70
N PRO A 222 -6.47 -6.97 -18.09
CA PRO A 222 -7.71 -6.20 -17.89
C PRO A 222 -8.11 -5.99 -16.42
N TRP A 223 -7.58 -6.77 -15.48
CA TRP A 223 -7.76 -6.52 -14.04
C TRP A 223 -7.08 -5.24 -13.57
N LEU A 224 -6.12 -4.72 -14.32
CA LEU A 224 -5.23 -3.66 -13.84
C LEU A 224 -5.64 -2.31 -14.44
N VAL A 225 -5.67 -1.26 -13.64
CA VAL A 225 -5.59 0.13 -14.13
C VAL A 225 -4.11 0.51 -14.11
N THR A 226 -3.53 0.85 -15.26
CA THR A 226 -2.10 1.17 -15.38
C THR A 226 -1.85 2.64 -15.72
N PRO A 227 -0.61 3.14 -15.57
CA PRO A 227 -0.21 4.47 -16.03
C PRO A 227 -0.65 4.79 -17.46
N ASP A 228 -0.57 3.82 -18.39
CA ASP A 228 -0.95 4.04 -19.78
C ASP A 228 -2.46 4.18 -20.00
N ASP A 229 -3.29 3.53 -19.17
CA ASP A 229 -4.75 3.73 -19.21
C ASP A 229 -5.11 5.20 -18.89
N VAL A 230 -4.37 5.82 -17.97
CA VAL A 230 -4.57 7.22 -17.55
C VAL A 230 -3.86 8.19 -18.51
N ARG A 231 -2.65 7.85 -18.97
CA ARG A 231 -1.83 8.66 -19.89
C ARG A 231 -2.39 8.72 -21.30
N GLY A 232 -3.06 7.67 -21.78
CA GLY A 232 -3.62 7.60 -23.12
C GLY A 232 -2.63 8.08 -24.19
N ALA A 233 -3.08 8.96 -25.09
CA ALA A 233 -2.23 9.55 -26.13
C ALA A 233 -1.45 10.80 -25.68
N SER A 234 -1.49 11.17 -24.39
CA SER A 234 -0.81 12.38 -23.92
C SER A 234 0.70 12.17 -23.81
N PRO A 235 1.53 13.22 -24.01
CA PRO A 235 3.00 13.08 -23.97
C PRO A 235 3.54 12.57 -22.64
N THR A 236 2.86 12.91 -21.54
CA THR A 236 3.23 12.50 -20.19
C THR A 236 1.99 12.06 -19.42
N LEU A 237 2.17 11.26 -18.37
CA LEU A 237 1.04 10.84 -17.52
C LEU A 237 0.41 12.05 -16.82
N ALA A 238 1.20 13.02 -16.35
CA ALA A 238 0.68 14.26 -15.77
C ALA A 238 -0.21 15.02 -16.76
N ALA A 239 0.20 15.12 -18.03
CA ALA A 239 -0.64 15.70 -19.09
C ALA A 239 -1.89 14.86 -19.38
N GLY A 240 -1.83 13.54 -19.22
CA GLY A 240 -2.98 12.64 -19.31
C GLY A 240 -4.03 12.93 -18.23
N VAL A 241 -3.59 13.04 -16.98
CA VAL A 241 -4.45 13.40 -15.84
C VAL A 241 -5.10 14.76 -16.08
N ALA A 242 -4.32 15.78 -16.46
CA ALA A 242 -4.85 17.13 -16.68
C ALA A 242 -5.86 17.20 -17.84
N ALA A 243 -5.62 16.48 -18.94
CA ALA A 243 -6.46 16.59 -20.14
C ALA A 243 -7.72 15.72 -20.10
N ARG A 244 -7.65 14.51 -19.51
CA ARG A 244 -8.74 13.52 -19.55
C ARG A 244 -9.25 13.10 -18.17
N GLY A 245 -8.47 13.33 -17.12
CA GLY A 245 -8.72 12.82 -15.78
C GLY A 245 -8.48 11.32 -15.66
N TRP A 246 -8.87 10.77 -14.51
CA TRP A 246 -8.82 9.34 -14.22
C TRP A 246 -9.95 8.57 -14.90
N PRO A 247 -9.81 7.26 -15.16
CA PRO A 247 -10.92 6.41 -15.59
C PRO A 247 -12.18 6.62 -14.75
N THR A 248 -13.32 6.49 -15.40
CA THR A 248 -14.62 6.50 -14.71
C THR A 248 -14.76 5.27 -13.82
N LEU A 249 -15.62 5.32 -12.81
CA LEU A 249 -15.88 4.16 -11.95
C LEU A 249 -16.40 2.97 -12.77
N GLY A 250 -17.25 3.19 -13.77
CA GLY A 250 -17.73 2.12 -14.66
C GLY A 250 -16.62 1.44 -15.48
N GLU A 251 -15.53 2.15 -15.78
CA GLU A 251 -14.34 1.60 -16.44
C GLU A 251 -13.38 0.90 -15.47
N ALA A 252 -13.47 1.23 -14.18
CA ALA A 252 -12.50 0.85 -13.17
C ALA A 252 -13.04 -0.19 -12.15
N ARG A 253 -14.34 -0.43 -12.10
CA ARG A 253 -14.96 -1.44 -11.20
C ARG A 253 -14.35 -2.82 -11.36
N GLY A 254 -14.12 -3.49 -10.23
CA GLY A 254 -13.49 -4.81 -10.18
C GLY A 254 -11.97 -4.81 -10.44
N ARG A 255 -11.37 -3.65 -10.73
CA ARG A 255 -9.96 -3.55 -11.13
C ARG A 255 -9.07 -3.10 -9.97
N PHE A 256 -7.78 -3.31 -10.14
CA PHE A 256 -6.72 -3.00 -9.20
C PHE A 256 -5.80 -1.93 -9.76
N LEU A 257 -5.38 -1.00 -8.91
CA LEU A 257 -4.32 -0.05 -9.21
C LEU A 257 -3.17 -0.29 -8.26
N PHE A 258 -1.97 -0.49 -8.79
CA PHE A 258 -0.76 -0.66 -7.99
C PHE A 258 0.06 0.64 -8.00
N TYR A 259 0.69 1.01 -6.89
CA TYR A 259 1.61 2.16 -6.84
C TYR A 259 2.79 1.94 -5.87
N LEU A 260 3.98 2.39 -6.26
CA LEU A 260 5.21 2.29 -5.48
C LEU A 260 5.31 3.39 -4.41
N ASN A 261 5.62 2.98 -3.18
CA ASN A 261 6.15 3.78 -2.08
C ASN A 261 7.68 3.75 -2.13
N ASP A 262 8.28 4.60 -2.95
CA ASP A 262 9.73 4.74 -2.92
C ASP A 262 10.09 6.11 -3.51
N THR A 263 11.08 6.75 -2.92
CA THR A 263 11.67 7.98 -3.48
C THR A 263 13.14 7.80 -3.87
N GLY A 264 13.67 6.59 -3.68
CA GLY A 264 15.05 6.23 -3.91
C GLY A 264 15.34 5.65 -5.29
N GLY A 265 16.46 4.94 -5.36
CA GLY A 265 17.02 4.43 -6.61
C GLY A 265 16.16 3.37 -7.29
N PHE A 266 15.32 2.63 -6.56
CA PHE A 266 14.44 1.64 -7.17
C PHE A 266 13.34 2.32 -7.98
N ARG A 267 12.67 3.34 -7.42
CA ARG A 267 11.73 4.21 -8.16
C ARG A 267 12.43 4.87 -9.35
N ASP A 268 13.64 5.37 -9.18
CA ASP A 268 14.35 6.02 -10.28
C ASP A 268 14.66 5.05 -11.41
N SER A 269 15.06 3.80 -11.13
CA SER A 269 15.15 2.74 -12.16
C SER A 269 13.79 2.47 -12.80
N TYR A 270 12.74 2.33 -11.99
CA TYR A 270 11.40 2.01 -12.45
C TYR A 270 10.82 3.07 -13.41
N THR A 271 11.08 4.35 -13.10
CA THR A 271 10.67 5.54 -13.86
C THR A 271 11.67 5.96 -14.94
N ARG A 272 12.70 5.14 -15.20
CA ARG A 272 13.77 5.40 -16.19
C ARG A 272 14.46 6.74 -15.98
N GLY A 273 14.86 7.00 -14.74
CA GLY A 273 15.48 8.25 -14.30
C GLY A 273 14.47 9.40 -14.24
N LYS A 274 13.29 9.15 -13.64
CA LYS A 274 12.19 10.12 -13.48
C LYS A 274 11.60 10.66 -14.79
N LYS A 275 11.70 9.90 -15.89
CA LYS A 275 11.27 10.36 -17.22
C LYS A 275 9.83 10.00 -17.56
N ASN A 276 9.39 8.79 -17.26
CA ASN A 276 8.03 8.33 -17.59
C ASN A 276 7.72 6.94 -16.99
N LEU A 277 6.49 6.48 -17.21
CA LEU A 277 5.95 5.17 -16.80
C LEU A 277 5.40 4.36 -17.99
N ASP A 278 5.77 4.70 -19.22
CA ASP A 278 5.40 3.98 -20.45
C ASP A 278 5.59 2.47 -20.32
N GLY A 279 4.56 1.70 -20.62
CA GLY A 279 4.55 0.24 -20.57
C GLY A 279 4.60 -0.36 -19.16
N ARG A 280 4.64 0.46 -18.10
CA ARG A 280 4.65 -0.01 -16.71
C ARG A 280 3.25 -0.38 -16.23
N LEU A 281 3.16 -1.33 -15.30
CA LEU A 281 1.92 -1.74 -14.65
C LEU A 281 1.60 -0.91 -13.41
N VAL A 282 2.64 -0.59 -12.64
CA VAL A 282 2.56 0.10 -11.34
C VAL A 282 2.79 1.60 -11.53
N PHE A 283 2.02 2.43 -10.83
CA PHE A 283 2.28 3.87 -10.70
C PHE A 283 3.46 4.12 -9.76
N ALA A 284 4.05 5.30 -9.77
CA ALA A 284 5.10 5.66 -8.83
C ALA A 284 4.69 6.86 -7.97
N GLU A 285 5.08 6.86 -6.71
CA GLU A 285 5.06 8.08 -5.89
C GLU A 285 5.75 9.22 -6.65
N SER A 286 5.06 10.34 -6.75
CA SER A 286 5.48 11.46 -7.60
C SER A 286 5.57 12.78 -6.84
N SER A 287 6.38 13.68 -7.38
CA SER A 287 6.41 15.09 -7.05
C SER A 287 5.69 15.91 -8.12
N PHE A 288 5.34 17.16 -7.83
CA PHE A 288 4.56 18.00 -8.75
C PHE A 288 5.19 18.21 -10.13
N ASP A 289 6.52 18.21 -10.21
CA ASP A 289 7.27 18.47 -11.43
C ASP A 289 7.62 17.20 -12.21
N ASP A 290 7.28 16.02 -11.67
CA ASP A 290 7.55 14.77 -12.36
C ASP A 290 6.63 14.64 -13.59
N PRO A 291 7.15 14.23 -14.76
CA PRO A 291 6.30 13.98 -15.95
C PRO A 291 5.30 12.84 -15.71
N PHE A 292 5.55 11.98 -14.73
CA PHE A 292 4.65 10.91 -14.31
C PHE A 292 3.78 11.27 -13.10
N ALA A 293 3.64 12.56 -12.76
CA ALA A 293 2.80 12.99 -11.65
C ALA A 293 1.34 12.56 -11.83
N ALA A 294 0.83 11.80 -10.85
CA ALA A 294 -0.55 11.30 -10.84
C ALA A 294 -0.99 10.91 -9.42
N LEU A 295 -0.08 10.34 -8.63
CA LEU A 295 -0.35 9.88 -7.26
C LEU A 295 0.74 10.38 -6.30
N MET A 296 0.33 10.86 -5.13
CA MET A 296 1.24 11.39 -4.11
C MET A 296 0.97 10.76 -2.74
N ILE A 297 2.06 10.47 -2.02
CA ILE A 297 2.01 9.97 -0.63
C ILE A 297 2.38 11.14 0.27
N LEU A 298 1.38 11.68 0.96
CA LEU A 298 1.51 12.84 1.85
C LEU A 298 1.08 12.41 3.26
N ASN A 299 2.03 11.81 3.99
CA ASN A 299 1.79 11.11 5.25
C ASN A 299 1.09 11.96 6.32
N ASP A 300 1.52 13.21 6.51
CA ASP A 300 0.99 14.09 7.56
C ASP A 300 -0.07 15.04 6.98
N PRO A 301 -1.37 14.83 7.25
CA PRO A 301 -2.44 15.65 6.68
C PRO A 301 -2.44 17.09 7.20
N ILE A 302 -1.81 17.36 8.34
CA ILE A 302 -1.73 18.70 8.93
C ILE A 302 -0.55 19.44 8.31
N ALA A 303 0.65 18.83 8.34
CA ALA A 303 1.85 19.46 7.80
C ALA A 303 1.80 19.61 6.27
N SER A 304 1.19 18.65 5.57
CA SER A 304 1.07 18.64 4.11
C SER A 304 -0.25 19.22 3.60
N ALA A 305 -1.06 19.91 4.43
CA ALA A 305 -2.39 20.40 4.05
C ALA A 305 -2.40 21.23 2.74
N ALA A 306 -1.39 22.09 2.56
CA ALA A 306 -1.25 22.91 1.35
C ALA A 306 -0.93 22.04 0.11
N ASP A 307 -0.03 21.07 0.25
CA ASP A 307 0.35 20.17 -0.84
C ASP A 307 -0.78 19.20 -1.19
N ILE A 308 -1.54 18.71 -0.20
CA ILE A 308 -2.73 17.89 -0.44
C ILE A 308 -3.72 18.70 -1.30
N LYS A 309 -4.05 19.93 -0.89
CA LYS A 309 -4.95 20.80 -1.65
C LYS A 309 -4.44 21.04 -3.09
N LYS A 310 -3.14 21.27 -3.25
CA LYS A 310 -2.50 21.47 -4.56
C LYS A 310 -2.59 20.21 -5.43
N ALA A 311 -2.33 19.03 -4.88
CA ALA A 311 -2.40 17.76 -5.58
C ALA A 311 -3.84 17.44 -6.02
N LEU A 312 -4.82 17.65 -5.14
CA LEU A 312 -6.23 17.47 -5.45
C LEU A 312 -6.69 18.41 -6.58
N ALA A 313 -6.26 19.68 -6.56
CA ALA A 313 -6.55 20.64 -7.61
C ALA A 313 -5.92 20.26 -8.97
N ALA A 314 -4.79 19.53 -8.96
CA ALA A 314 -4.18 18.96 -10.16
C ALA A 314 -4.84 17.66 -10.64
N GLY A 315 -5.87 17.16 -9.93
CA GLY A 315 -6.56 15.91 -10.23
C GLY A 315 -5.78 14.66 -9.78
N TYR A 316 -4.73 14.81 -9.00
CA TYR A 316 -3.93 13.69 -8.49
C TYR A 316 -4.66 12.94 -7.37
N ILE A 317 -4.37 11.64 -7.25
CA ILE A 317 -4.79 10.82 -6.11
C ILE A 317 -3.80 11.04 -4.98
N VAL A 318 -4.30 11.26 -3.77
CA VAL A 318 -3.48 11.46 -2.58
C VAL A 318 -3.75 10.35 -1.57
N ARG A 319 -2.67 9.73 -1.09
CA ARG A 319 -2.69 8.89 0.11
C ARG A 319 -2.13 9.68 1.29
N THR A 320 -2.86 9.72 2.39
CA THR A 320 -2.44 10.33 3.66
C THR A 320 -2.69 9.38 4.83
N ARG A 321 -2.25 9.73 6.05
CA ARG A 321 -2.51 8.92 7.26
C ARG A 321 -3.45 9.62 8.24
N ALA A 322 -4.29 8.82 8.90
CA ALA A 322 -5.16 9.25 9.99
C ALA A 322 -4.47 9.18 11.38
N ASP A 323 -3.35 8.48 11.45
CA ASP A 323 -2.54 8.25 12.65
C ASP A 323 -1.08 8.05 12.25
N SER A 324 -0.17 8.22 13.21
CA SER A 324 1.28 8.07 13.00
C SER A 324 1.90 6.90 13.77
N SER A 325 1.21 6.42 14.81
CA SER A 325 1.64 5.27 15.62
C SER A 325 0.51 4.79 16.55
N PRO A 326 0.65 3.57 17.12
CA PRO A 326 -0.24 3.10 18.18
C PRO A 326 -0.32 4.00 19.43
N ALA A 327 0.70 4.83 19.70
CA ALA A 327 0.64 5.78 20.81
C ALA A 327 -0.45 6.85 20.60
N THR A 328 -0.63 7.30 19.35
CA THR A 328 -1.69 8.26 18.97
C THR A 328 -3.08 7.68 19.24
N ALA A 329 -3.29 6.41 18.91
CA ALA A 329 -4.55 5.70 19.16
C ALA A 329 -4.82 5.48 20.66
N ARG A 330 -3.80 5.07 21.44
CA ARG A 330 -3.93 4.91 22.91
C ARG A 330 -4.26 6.22 23.62
N ALA A 331 -3.71 7.35 23.15
CA ALA A 331 -4.03 8.67 23.66
C ALA A 331 -5.39 9.19 23.16
N ASN A 332 -6.09 8.45 22.30
CA ASN A 332 -7.28 8.88 21.59
C ASN A 332 -7.12 10.25 20.91
N ASN A 333 -5.93 10.53 20.37
CA ASN A 333 -5.66 11.78 19.66
C ASN A 333 -6.17 11.68 18.22
N THR A 334 -7.24 12.40 17.93
CA THR A 334 -7.94 12.33 16.65
C THR A 334 -7.53 13.41 15.64
N ALA A 335 -6.58 14.29 15.99
CA ALA A 335 -6.24 15.46 15.17
C ALA A 335 -5.85 15.11 13.72
N GLN A 336 -4.96 14.11 13.54
CA GLN A 336 -4.58 13.65 12.20
C GLN A 336 -5.74 12.99 11.46
N ARG A 337 -6.59 12.22 12.15
CA ARG A 337 -7.77 11.59 11.55
C ARG A 337 -8.75 12.63 11.00
N GLU A 338 -9.08 13.63 11.80
CA GLU A 338 -10.00 14.69 11.36
C GLU A 338 -9.40 15.50 10.20
N ALA A 339 -8.11 15.82 10.27
CA ALA A 339 -7.41 16.52 9.19
C ALA A 339 -7.38 15.68 7.89
N ALA A 340 -7.07 14.38 7.97
CA ALA A 340 -7.06 13.48 6.82
C ALA A 340 -8.43 13.39 6.16
N LEU A 341 -9.49 13.17 6.94
CA LEU A 341 -10.86 13.06 6.44
C LEU A 341 -11.33 14.37 5.81
N ALA A 342 -10.99 15.52 6.39
CA ALA A 342 -11.35 16.84 5.88
C ALA A 342 -10.52 17.27 4.65
N SER A 343 -9.28 16.77 4.52
CA SER A 343 -8.35 17.19 3.46
C SER A 343 -8.84 16.89 2.04
N GLY A 344 -9.68 15.86 1.90
CA GLY A 344 -10.14 15.31 0.63
C GLY A 344 -9.17 14.36 -0.06
N ALA A 345 -8.05 14.01 0.59
CA ALA A 345 -7.22 12.89 0.16
C ALA A 345 -8.08 11.63 -0.02
N GLN A 346 -7.89 10.93 -1.14
CA GLN A 346 -8.75 9.82 -1.53
C GLN A 346 -8.45 8.54 -0.73
N LEU A 347 -7.21 8.34 -0.28
CA LEU A 347 -6.81 7.14 0.45
C LEU A 347 -6.36 7.54 1.86
N VAL A 348 -7.16 7.21 2.88
CA VAL A 348 -6.87 7.54 4.28
C VAL A 348 -6.39 6.29 5.01
N SER A 349 -5.07 6.17 5.19
CA SER A 349 -4.42 5.01 5.81
C SER A 349 -4.42 5.09 7.33
N THR A 350 -4.58 3.94 7.98
CA THR A 350 -4.62 3.82 9.44
C THR A 350 -4.07 2.47 9.88
N ASP A 351 -3.52 2.41 11.09
CA ASP A 351 -3.23 1.14 11.78
C ASP A 351 -4.49 0.57 12.49
N PHE A 352 -5.58 1.34 12.56
CA PHE A 352 -6.80 1.04 13.32
C PHE A 352 -8.09 1.14 12.48
N PRO A 353 -8.25 0.28 11.45
CA PRO A 353 -9.39 0.33 10.52
C PRO A 353 -10.72 -0.13 11.14
N ALA A 354 -10.70 -0.74 12.32
CA ALA A 354 -11.88 -1.25 13.02
C ALA A 354 -11.75 -1.03 14.53
N PRO A 355 -12.86 -1.07 15.29
CA PRO A 355 -12.81 -1.01 16.76
C PRO A 355 -11.93 -2.11 17.34
N VAL A 356 -11.02 -1.73 18.23
CA VAL A 356 -10.16 -2.65 18.98
C VAL A 356 -10.59 -2.63 20.45
N ALA A 357 -10.78 -3.80 21.05
CA ALA A 357 -11.17 -3.90 22.45
C ALA A 357 -10.19 -3.13 23.35
N GLY A 358 -10.73 -2.23 24.19
CA GLY A 358 -9.93 -1.39 25.08
C GLY A 358 -9.38 -0.10 24.45
N LEU A 359 -9.59 0.15 23.15
CA LEU A 359 -9.28 1.42 22.50
C LEU A 359 -10.56 2.16 22.11
N SER A 360 -10.61 3.47 22.41
CA SER A 360 -11.67 4.36 21.92
C SER A 360 -11.40 4.88 20.50
N TYR A 361 -10.20 4.62 19.99
CA TYR A 361 -9.75 5.09 18.68
C TYR A 361 -9.99 4.03 17.60
N SER A 362 -10.61 4.44 16.51
CA SER A 362 -10.63 3.73 15.23
C SER A 362 -10.95 4.73 14.12
N VAL A 363 -10.71 4.32 12.86
CA VAL A 363 -10.99 5.14 11.68
C VAL A 363 -12.14 4.54 10.89
N VAL A 364 -13.13 5.38 10.64
CA VAL A 364 -14.27 5.09 9.77
C VAL A 364 -14.39 6.21 8.75
N ILE A 365 -14.88 5.88 7.55
CA ILE A 365 -15.23 6.89 6.55
C ILE A 365 -16.64 7.41 6.88
N PRO A 366 -16.81 8.67 7.31
CA PRO A 366 -18.12 9.14 7.76
C PRO A 366 -19.15 9.12 6.64
N GLY A 367 -20.25 8.39 6.84
CA GLY A 367 -21.29 8.19 5.84
C GLY A 367 -20.85 7.35 4.63
N GLY A 368 -19.67 6.72 4.68
CA GLY A 368 -19.19 5.83 3.62
C GLY A 368 -19.80 4.44 3.74
N ILE A 369 -20.17 3.84 2.61
CA ILE A 369 -20.76 2.50 2.55
C ILE A 369 -20.07 1.68 1.44
N PRO A 370 -18.80 1.25 1.54
CA PRO A 370 -17.81 1.54 2.59
C PRO A 370 -17.02 2.84 2.36
N SER A 371 -17.08 3.38 1.15
CA SER A 371 -16.41 4.62 0.75
C SER A 371 -17.41 5.74 0.57
N ARG A 372 -16.95 6.99 0.58
CA ARG A 372 -17.78 8.17 0.33
C ARG A 372 -17.27 8.97 -0.85
N CYS A 373 -18.05 9.93 -1.30
CA CYS A 373 -17.58 10.95 -2.22
C CYS A 373 -16.49 11.79 -1.57
N SER A 374 -15.38 12.02 -2.26
CA SER A 374 -14.38 12.98 -1.79
C SER A 374 -15.01 14.39 -1.75
N PRO A 375 -14.55 15.30 -0.87
CA PRO A 375 -15.00 16.69 -0.84
C PRO A 375 -14.90 17.44 -2.18
N GLY A 376 -14.08 16.97 -3.12
CA GLY A 376 -13.95 17.51 -4.47
C GLY A 376 -14.78 16.81 -5.55
N ALA A 377 -15.66 15.87 -5.18
CA ALA A 377 -16.48 15.13 -6.13
C ALA A 377 -17.57 16.01 -6.77
N PRO A 378 -18.05 15.67 -7.99
CA PRO A 378 -19.14 16.38 -8.65
C PRO A 378 -20.45 16.40 -7.84
N PRO A 379 -21.33 17.40 -8.05
CA PRO A 379 -22.66 17.44 -7.45
C PRO A 379 -23.47 16.17 -7.74
N GLY A 380 -24.25 15.73 -6.76
CA GLY A 380 -25.07 14.52 -6.88
C GLY A 380 -24.32 13.22 -6.64
N CYS A 381 -23.01 13.26 -6.37
CA CYS A 381 -22.28 12.10 -5.88
C CYS A 381 -22.87 11.63 -4.54
N THR A 382 -23.13 10.34 -4.40
CA THR A 382 -23.51 9.69 -3.14
C THR A 382 -22.57 8.51 -2.85
N PRO A 383 -22.44 8.08 -1.59
CA PRO A 383 -21.71 6.86 -1.23
C PRO A 383 -22.11 5.64 -2.06
N GLU A 384 -23.41 5.44 -2.30
CA GLU A 384 -23.95 4.31 -3.07
C GLU A 384 -23.62 4.39 -4.57
N ALA A 385 -23.36 5.60 -5.09
CA ALA A 385 -22.84 5.77 -6.45
C ALA A 385 -21.36 5.36 -6.56
N ILE A 386 -20.59 5.52 -5.48
CA ILE A 386 -19.22 5.01 -5.40
C ILE A 386 -19.25 3.48 -5.32
N GLU A 387 -19.90 2.95 -4.29
CA GLU A 387 -20.09 1.53 -4.07
C GLU A 387 -21.29 1.32 -3.16
N ASP A 388 -22.09 0.31 -3.47
CA ASP A 388 -23.28 -0.09 -2.73
C ASP A 388 -23.09 -1.57 -2.40
N PRO A 389 -22.91 -1.94 -1.12
CA PRO A 389 -22.70 -3.32 -0.70
C PRO A 389 -23.86 -4.23 -1.07
N ALA A 390 -25.08 -3.70 -1.18
CA ALA A 390 -26.23 -4.49 -1.63
C ALA A 390 -26.08 -4.96 -3.09
N LYS A 391 -25.21 -4.32 -3.87
CA LYS A 391 -24.88 -4.68 -5.26
C LYS A 391 -23.56 -5.46 -5.40
N LEU A 392 -22.80 -5.63 -4.31
CA LEU A 392 -21.57 -6.41 -4.31
C LEU A 392 -21.82 -7.92 -4.32
N ALA A 393 -22.89 -8.36 -3.65
CA ALA A 393 -23.31 -9.76 -3.65
C ALA A 393 -24.01 -10.12 -4.98
N LYS A 394 -23.67 -11.28 -5.53
CA LYS A 394 -24.46 -11.98 -6.56
C LYS A 394 -25.13 -13.19 -5.95
#